data_AF-A0A3M1YPJ7-F1
#
_entry.id   AF-A0A3M1YPJ7-F1
#
_cell.length_a   1.000
_cell.length_b   1.000
_cell.length_c   1.000
_cell.angle_alpha   90.00
_cell.angle_beta   90.00
_cell.angle_gamma   90.00
#
_symmetry.space_group_name_H-M   'P 1'
#
loop_
_entity.id
_entity.type
_entity.pdbx_description
1 polymer ?
#
loop_
_entity_poly.entity_id
_entity_poly.type
_entity_poly.pdbx_seq_one_letter_code
_entity_poly.pdbx_strand_id
1 'polypeptide(L)'
;MKSIHKAQNLARTLKDRLSLQGLSLSESTSAAGWPKLSLGTVASIEIAAVDAVSKDIFGNQEFAYAPHIAHFAVVSGNATPANNISNVDLAKIVADIAKAGLTISFKESAVDLATAEAAQGTIIEFDAQWPTKSM
;
A
#
# COMPACT_ATOMS: atom_id res chain seq x y z
N MET A 1 -9.28 17.40 6.62
CA MET A 1 -9.78 16.09 7.10
C MET A 1 -8.99 15.02 6.37
N LYS A 2 -8.20 14.20 7.06
CA LYS A 2 -7.45 13.11 6.41
C LYS A 2 -8.45 12.14 5.77
N SER A 3 -8.19 11.66 4.56
CA SER A 3 -9.07 10.74 3.81
C SER A 3 -9.02 9.29 4.33
N ILE A 4 -9.06 9.12 5.65
CA ILE A 4 -8.81 7.83 6.33
C ILE A 4 -9.88 6.81 5.94
N HIS A 5 -11.15 7.23 5.82
CA HIS A 5 -12.25 6.33 5.44
C HIS A 5 -12.09 5.75 4.03
N LYS A 6 -11.58 6.53 3.07
CA LYS A 6 -11.32 6.02 1.71
C LYS A 6 -10.17 5.02 1.72
N ALA A 7 -9.09 5.33 2.44
CA ALA A 7 -7.97 4.42 2.63
C ALA A 7 -8.39 3.11 3.31
N GLN A 8 -9.28 3.16 4.31
CA GLN A 8 -9.81 1.97 5.00
C GLN A 8 -10.63 1.07 4.06
N ASN A 9 -11.52 1.65 3.24
CA ASN A 9 -12.30 0.88 2.27
C ASN A 9 -11.39 0.21 1.22
N LEU A 10 -10.34 0.91 0.80
CA LEU A 10 -9.35 0.37 -0.14
C LEU A 10 -8.55 -0.76 0.50
N ALA A 11 -8.09 -0.59 1.74
CA ALA A 11 -7.39 -1.62 2.50
C ALA A 11 -8.24 -2.89 2.67
N ARG A 12 -9.54 -2.73 2.98
CA ARG A 12 -10.48 -3.85 3.08
C ARG A 12 -10.67 -4.57 1.73
N THR A 13 -10.85 -3.82 0.64
CA THR A 13 -10.99 -4.41 -0.70
C THR A 13 -9.73 -5.16 -1.12
N LEU A 14 -8.55 -4.61 -0.82
CA LEU A 14 -7.27 -5.23 -1.10
C LEU A 14 -7.09 -6.52 -0.28
N LYS A 15 -7.43 -6.48 1.01
CA LYS A 15 -7.42 -7.66 1.87
C LYS A 15 -8.34 -8.77 1.33
N ASP A 16 -9.58 -8.43 0.97
CA ASP A 16 -10.53 -9.42 0.46
C ASP A 16 -9.97 -10.10 -0.80
N ARG A 17 -9.39 -9.34 -1.73
CA ARG A 17 -8.74 -9.88 -2.94
C ARG A 17 -7.54 -10.77 -2.65
N LEU A 18 -6.64 -10.34 -1.78
CA LEU A 18 -5.45 -11.11 -1.43
C LEU A 18 -5.79 -12.36 -0.62
N SER A 19 -6.85 -12.31 0.20
CA SER A 19 -7.36 -13.48 0.93
C SER A 19 -7.92 -14.55 -0.01
N LEU A 20 -8.59 -14.14 -1.10
CA LEU A 20 -9.03 -15.07 -2.15
C LEU A 20 -7.86 -15.74 -2.87
N GLN A 21 -6.66 -15.16 -2.85
CA GLN A 21 -5.44 -15.73 -3.41
C GLN A 21 -4.64 -16.59 -2.41
N GLY A 22 -5.21 -16.83 -1.23
CA GLY A 22 -4.64 -17.69 -0.19
C GLY A 22 -3.74 -16.98 0.82
N LEU A 23 -3.67 -15.64 0.81
CA LEU A 23 -2.85 -14.87 1.75
C LEU A 23 -3.63 -14.55 3.04
N SER A 24 -3.05 -14.85 4.20
CA SER A 24 -3.64 -14.54 5.51
C SER A 24 -3.19 -13.17 6.02
N LEU A 25 -3.95 -12.12 5.71
CA LEU A 25 -3.65 -10.76 6.16
C LEU A 25 -4.44 -10.36 7.42
N SER A 26 -3.76 -9.72 8.37
CA SER A 26 -4.37 -9.06 9.51
C SER A 26 -4.44 -7.55 9.30
N GLU A 27 -5.52 -6.93 9.78
CA GLU A 27 -5.69 -5.47 9.75
C GLU A 27 -5.14 -4.85 11.04
N SER A 28 -4.41 -3.76 10.89
CA SER A 28 -3.92 -2.93 11.98
C SER A 28 -3.92 -1.47 11.54
N THR A 29 -3.57 -0.58 12.45
CA THR A 29 -3.35 0.84 12.14
C THR A 29 -1.90 1.20 12.42
N SER A 30 -1.28 1.96 11.52
CA SER A 30 0.05 2.50 11.73
C SER A 30 0.05 3.55 12.85
N ALA A 31 1.23 3.90 13.36
CA ALA A 31 1.39 4.96 14.37
C ALA A 31 0.85 6.32 13.88
N ALA A 32 0.81 6.53 12.56
CA ALA A 32 0.27 7.73 11.92
C ALA A 32 -1.27 7.69 11.74
N GLY A 33 -1.92 6.57 12.10
CA GLY A 33 -3.37 6.36 12.00
C GLY A 33 -3.84 5.85 10.64
N TRP A 34 -2.93 5.42 9.76
CA TRP A 34 -3.28 4.87 8.45
C TRP A 34 -3.58 3.37 8.52
N PRO A 35 -4.48 2.85 7.66
CA PRO A 35 -4.75 1.42 7.61
C PRO A 35 -3.53 0.65 7.12
N LYS A 36 -3.23 -0.45 7.82
CA LYS A 36 -2.09 -1.32 7.57
C LYS A 36 -2.53 -2.77 7.50
N LEU A 37 -2.12 -3.49 6.47
CA LEU A 37 -2.31 -4.93 6.30
C LEU A 37 -0.99 -5.62 6.59
N SER A 38 -0.97 -6.58 7.50
CA SER A 38 0.23 -7.37 7.82
C SER A 38 0.06 -8.83 7.41
N LEU A 39 1.08 -9.38 6.75
CA LEU A 39 1.22 -10.79 6.41
C LEU A 39 2.24 -11.41 7.39
N GLY A 40 1.75 -11.72 8.60
CA GLY A 40 2.59 -12.22 9.69
C GLY A 40 3.75 -11.27 10.02
N THR A 41 4.95 -11.83 10.14
CA THR A 41 6.21 -11.09 10.40
C THR A 41 7.03 -10.86 9.12
N VAL A 42 6.48 -11.18 7.96
CA VAL A 42 7.23 -11.28 6.70
C VAL A 42 7.01 -10.07 5.80
N ALA A 43 5.80 -9.51 5.80
CA ALA A 43 5.49 -8.31 5.02
C ALA A 43 4.37 -7.47 5.63
N SER A 44 4.35 -6.18 5.26
CA SER A 44 3.26 -5.27 5.59
C SER A 44 2.99 -4.28 4.46
N ILE A 45 1.72 -3.85 4.35
CA ILE A 45 1.23 -2.88 3.38
C ILE A 45 0.54 -1.77 4.16
N GLU A 46 1.10 -0.57 4.18
CA GLU A 46 0.44 0.62 4.72
C GLU A 46 -0.11 1.47 3.56
N ILE A 47 -1.38 1.85 3.64
CA ILE A 47 -2.03 2.69 2.62
C ILE A 47 -2.15 4.11 3.17
N ALA A 48 -1.28 5.00 2.71
CA ALA A 48 -1.29 6.41 3.05
C ALA A 48 -1.88 7.24 1.90
N ALA A 49 -2.60 8.31 2.21
CA ALA A 49 -3.00 9.27 1.18
C ALA A 49 -1.87 10.28 0.96
N VAL A 50 -1.58 10.62 -0.29
CA VAL A 50 -0.84 11.85 -0.62
C VAL A 50 -1.73 13.01 -0.23
N ASP A 51 -1.18 14.01 0.46
CA ASP A 51 -1.89 15.23 0.81
C ASP A 51 -2.12 16.09 -0.44
N ALA A 52 -3.01 15.63 -1.31
CA ALA A 52 -3.37 16.30 -2.54
C ALA A 52 -4.62 17.15 -2.27
N VAL A 53 -4.39 18.44 -2.00
CA VAL A 53 -5.46 19.44 -2.05
C VAL A 53 -5.74 19.75 -3.52
N SER A 54 -6.63 18.98 -4.14
CA SER A 54 -7.21 19.36 -5.43
C SER A 54 -8.10 20.57 -5.20
N LYS A 55 -7.63 21.77 -5.56
CA LYS A 55 -8.49 22.94 -5.70
C LYS A 55 -9.07 22.90 -7.11
N ASP A 56 -10.39 22.87 -7.23
CA ASP A 56 -11.04 23.21 -8.49
C ASP A 56 -10.66 24.65 -8.89
N ILE A 57 -10.64 24.96 -10.19
CA ILE A 57 -10.37 26.30 -10.75
C ILE A 57 -11.34 27.33 -10.15
N PHE A 58 -12.51 26.89 -9.69
CA PHE A 58 -13.54 27.70 -9.06
C PHE A 58 -13.49 27.73 -7.52
N GLY A 59 -12.46 27.16 -6.89
CA GLY A 59 -12.26 27.25 -5.44
C GLY A 59 -13.17 26.36 -4.59
N ASN A 60 -13.98 25.49 -5.22
CA ASN A 60 -14.73 24.48 -4.50
C ASN A 60 -13.80 23.35 -4.05
N GLN A 61 -13.96 22.91 -2.79
CA GLN A 61 -13.31 21.70 -2.28
C GLN A 61 -14.00 20.48 -2.90
N GLU A 62 -13.72 20.21 -4.17
CA GLU A 62 -14.13 18.95 -4.77
C GLU A 62 -13.30 17.85 -4.10
N PHE A 63 -13.98 16.85 -3.53
CA PHE A 63 -13.34 15.69 -2.89
C PHE A 63 -12.69 14.81 -3.96
N ALA A 64 -11.63 15.31 -4.58
CA ALA A 64 -10.81 14.53 -5.50
C ALA A 64 -10.40 13.22 -4.81
N TYR A 65 -10.39 12.14 -5.59
CA TYR A 65 -9.75 10.91 -5.18
C TYR A 65 -8.27 11.23 -4.95
N ALA A 66 -7.88 11.48 -3.70
CA ALA A 66 -6.49 11.71 -3.36
C ALA A 66 -5.69 10.46 -3.81
N PRO A 67 -4.57 10.64 -4.54
CA PRO A 67 -3.71 9.51 -4.88
C PRO A 67 -3.25 8.88 -3.57
N HIS A 68 -3.39 7.55 -3.46
CA HIS A 68 -2.93 6.80 -2.30
C HIS A 68 -1.62 6.10 -2.67
N ILE A 69 -0.68 6.11 -1.72
CA ILE A 69 0.58 5.38 -1.80
C ILE A 69 0.45 4.13 -0.95
N ALA A 70 0.76 2.97 -1.53
CA ALA A 70 0.99 1.73 -0.80
C ALA A 70 2.47 1.64 -0.42
N HIS A 71 2.78 1.83 0.86
CA HIS A 71 4.10 1.49 1.40
C HIS A 71 4.13 -0.01 1.65
N PHE A 72 4.80 -0.74 0.78
CA PHE A 72 5.00 -2.18 0.91
C PHE A 72 6.36 -2.44 1.54
N ALA A 73 6.37 -2.99 2.76
CA ALA A 73 7.58 -3.37 3.48
C ALA A 73 7.70 -4.89 3.53
N VAL A 74 8.90 -5.41 3.24
CA VAL A 74 9.14 -6.85 3.16
C VAL A 74 10.46 -7.25 3.77
N VAL A 75 10.47 -8.44 4.38
CA VAL A 75 11.69 -9.13 4.81
C VAL A 75 12.17 -10.03 3.68
N SER A 76 13.38 -9.76 3.20
CA SER A 76 13.98 -10.42 2.04
C SER A 76 15.47 -10.60 2.26
N GLY A 77 16.00 -11.77 1.90
CA GLY A 77 17.41 -12.10 2.12
C GLY A 77 17.79 -12.40 3.58
N ASN A 78 16.82 -12.68 4.45
CA ASN A 78 17.10 -13.14 5.81
C ASN A 78 17.72 -14.54 5.78
N ALA A 79 18.70 -14.78 6.66
CA ALA A 79 19.36 -16.07 6.83
C ALA A 79 18.39 -17.21 7.21
N THR A 80 17.21 -16.88 7.73
CA THR A 80 16.13 -17.82 8.06
C THR A 80 15.08 -17.82 6.94
N PRO A 81 15.03 -18.86 6.07
CA PRO A 81 14.15 -18.87 4.90
C PRO A 81 12.65 -18.79 5.22
N ALA A 82 12.24 -19.30 6.39
CA ALA A 82 10.86 -19.26 6.85
C ALA A 82 10.33 -17.83 7.10
N ASN A 83 11.24 -16.85 7.23
CA ASN A 83 10.91 -15.44 7.44
C ASN A 83 10.98 -14.61 6.16
N ASN A 84 11.31 -15.22 5.02
CA ASN A 84 11.36 -14.55 3.73
C ASN A 84 10.00 -14.70 3.02
N ILE A 85 9.60 -13.67 2.28
CA ILE A 85 8.43 -13.76 1.41
C ILE A 85 8.75 -14.68 0.22
N SER A 86 7.75 -15.44 -0.24
CA SER A 86 7.83 -16.11 -1.54
C SER A 86 7.74 -15.09 -2.66
N ASN A 87 8.56 -15.25 -3.71
CA ASN A 87 8.48 -14.41 -4.92
C ASN A 87 7.09 -14.45 -5.57
N VAL A 88 6.38 -15.58 -5.46
CA VAL A 88 5.03 -15.73 -5.98
C VAL A 88 4.05 -14.85 -5.22
N ASP A 89 4.18 -14.78 -3.90
CA ASP A 89 3.29 -13.98 -3.06
C ASP A 89 3.60 -12.49 -3.17
N LEU A 90 4.88 -12.13 -3.33
CA LEU A 90 5.30 -10.78 -3.67
C LEU A 90 4.68 -10.33 -5.00
N ALA A 91 4.74 -11.16 -6.05
CA ALA A 91 4.15 -10.84 -7.35
C ALA A 91 2.64 -10.65 -7.29
N LYS A 92 1.92 -11.49 -6.53
CA LYS A 92 0.47 -11.35 -6.29
C LYS A 92 0.13 -10.01 -5.64
N ILE A 93 0.85 -9.64 -4.58
CA ILE A 93 0.65 -8.39 -3.86
C ILE A 93 0.89 -7.18 -4.79
N VAL A 94 2.02 -7.16 -5.50
CA VAL A 94 2.36 -6.06 -6.42
C VAL A 94 1.32 -5.94 -7.54
N ALA A 95 0.88 -7.06 -8.12
CA ALA A 95 -0.12 -7.06 -9.18
C ALA A 95 -1.46 -6.48 -8.71
N ASP A 96 -1.92 -6.82 -7.51
CA ASP A 96 -3.20 -6.33 -7.00
C ASP A 96 -3.13 -4.86 -6.53
N ILE A 97 -1.98 -4.42 -6.00
CA ILE A 97 -1.73 -3.01 -5.71
C ILE A 97 -1.72 -2.18 -7.02
N ALA A 98 -1.07 -2.69 -8.07
CA ALA A 98 -1.06 -2.03 -9.38
C ALA A 98 -2.46 -1.95 -10.00
N LYS A 99 -3.27 -3.03 -9.93
CA LYS A 99 -4.68 -3.01 -10.37
C LYS A 99 -5.55 -2.04 -9.57
N ALA A 100 -5.18 -1.74 -8.33
CA ALA A 100 -5.88 -0.77 -7.50
C ALA A 100 -5.52 0.70 -7.85
N GLY A 101 -4.57 0.92 -8.77
CA GLY A 101 -4.16 2.27 -9.18
C GLY A 101 -3.34 3.02 -8.12
N LEU A 102 -2.69 2.29 -7.21
CA LEU A 102 -1.89 2.87 -6.14
C LEU A 102 -0.44 3.06 -6.60
N THR A 103 0.18 4.17 -6.20
CA THR A 103 1.64 4.31 -6.29
C THR A 103 2.29 3.38 -5.27
N ILE A 104 3.33 2.64 -5.67
CA ILE A 104 4.00 1.67 -4.80
C ILE A 104 5.29 2.26 -4.26
N SER A 105 5.48 2.21 -2.96
CA SER A 105 6.76 2.51 -2.30
C SER A 105 7.29 1.20 -1.72
N PHE A 106 8.30 0.62 -2.37
CA PHE A 106 8.89 -0.65 -1.95
C PHE A 106 9.98 -0.43 -0.90
N LYS A 107 9.88 -1.11 0.24
CA LYS A 107 10.83 -1.07 1.35
C LYS A 107 11.28 -2.48 1.69
N GLU A 108 12.58 -2.69 1.82
CA GLU A 108 13.15 -4.02 2.02
C GLU A 108 14.16 -4.02 3.17
N SER A 109 14.20 -5.10 3.94
CA SER A 109 15.28 -5.37 4.91
C SER A 109 15.55 -6.87 5.05
N ALA A 110 16.81 -7.24 5.27
CA ALA A 110 17.21 -8.61 5.57
C ALA A 110 17.16 -8.96 7.06
N VAL A 111 16.94 -7.97 7.95
CA VAL A 111 16.99 -8.15 9.40
C VAL A 111 15.62 -8.55 9.95
N ASP A 112 14.67 -7.63 9.90
CA ASP A 112 13.31 -7.80 10.39
C ASP A 112 12.33 -6.83 9.71
N LEU A 113 11.03 -7.04 9.94
CA LEU A 113 9.97 -6.24 9.35
C LEU A 113 9.96 -4.81 9.91
N ALA A 114 10.31 -4.62 11.18
CA ALA A 114 10.35 -3.29 11.81
C ALA A 114 11.40 -2.38 11.13
N THR A 115 12.57 -2.94 10.80
CA THR A 115 13.62 -2.23 10.06
C THR A 115 13.18 -1.95 8.63
N ALA A 116 12.47 -2.89 7.98
CA ALA A 116 11.92 -2.66 6.64
C ALA A 116 10.88 -1.51 6.65
N GLU A 117 10.02 -1.44 7.67
CA GLU A 117 9.01 -0.37 7.78
C GLU A 117 9.64 1.02 7.99
N ALA A 118 10.74 1.08 8.73
CA ALA A 118 11.51 2.30 8.99
C ALA A 118 12.40 2.73 7.82
N ALA A 119 12.68 1.85 6.85
CA ALA A 119 13.54 2.15 5.72
C ALA A 119 12.93 3.22 4.79
N GLN A 120 13.79 3.99 4.12
CA GLN A 120 13.37 4.81 3.01
C GLN A 120 12.99 3.91 1.84
N GLY A 121 11.76 4.05 1.35
CA GLY A 121 11.25 3.23 0.25
C GLY A 121 11.68 3.75 -1.10
N THR A 122 11.86 2.83 -2.05
CA THR A 122 11.99 3.18 -3.46
C THR A 122 10.59 3.35 -4.04
N ILE A 123 10.29 4.55 -4.54
CA ILE A 123 9.01 4.82 -5.17
C ILE A 123 9.04 4.25 -6.59
N ILE A 124 8.11 3.36 -6.87
CA ILE A 124 7.83 2.83 -8.20
C ILE A 124 6.55 3.52 -8.66
N GLU A 125 6.74 4.54 -9.50
CA GLU A 125 5.64 5.21 -10.17
C GLU A 125 5.21 4.37 -11.37
N PHE A 126 4.00 3.83 -11.27
CA PHE A 126 3.27 3.42 -12.45
C PHE A 126 2.56 4.67 -12.97
N ASP A 127 2.64 4.94 -14.27
CA ASP A 127 1.87 6.01 -14.93
C ASP A 127 0.38 5.60 -14.94
N ALA A 128 -0.22 5.64 -13.76
CA ALA A 128 -1.63 5.38 -13.54
C ALA A 128 -2.37 6.66 -13.92
N GLN A 129 -2.60 6.83 -15.23
CA GLN A 129 -3.54 7.84 -15.72
C GLN A 129 -4.92 7.50 -15.18
N TRP A 130 -5.33 8.24 -14.15
CA TRP A 130 -6.72 8.23 -13.70
C TRP A 130 -7.59 8.67 -14.87
N PRO A 131 -8.73 8.01 -15.14
CA PRO A 131 -9.65 8.50 -16.14
C PRO A 131 -10.18 9.86 -15.69
N THR A 132 -9.55 10.93 -16.16
CA THR A 132 -10.07 12.28 -16.07
C THR A 132 -11.32 12.33 -16.93
N LYS A 133 -12.35 13.07 -16.49
CA LYS A 133 -13.66 13.24 -17.16
C LYS A 133 -13.59 13.85 -18.58
N SER A 134 -12.43 13.91 -19.22
CA SER A 134 -12.21 14.48 -20.55
C SER A 134 -11.38 13.54 -21.42
N MET A 135 -12.03 12.50 -21.95
CA MET A 135 -11.84 12.05 -23.33
C MET A 135 -13.21 11.84 -23.94
#